data_AF-A0A3M1F6J5-F1
#
_entry.id   AF-A0A3M1F6J5-F1
#
_cell.length_a   1.000
_cell.length_b   1.000
_cell.length_c   1.000
_cell.angle_alpha   90.00
_cell.angle_beta   90.00
_cell.angle_gamma   90.00
#
_symmetry.space_group_name_H-M   'P 1'
#
loop_
_entity.id
_entity.type
_entity.pdbx_description
1 polymer ?
#
loop_
_entity_poly.entity_id
_entity_poly.type
_entity_poly.pdbx_seq_one_letter_code
_entity_poly.pdbx_strand_id
1 'polypeptide(L)'
;DRGGACEMVEVGRTGLVARAGDVTDLRNKIVEMLHFPDETIAQMGRNAREKLEKEFHPDILYPRLLEAYEAARRIHAERRGGR
;
A
#
# COMPACT_ATOMS: atom_id res chain seq x y z
N ASP A 1 -3.05 -8.81 -8.03
CA ASP A 1 -4.21 -9.00 -7.13
C ASP A 1 -3.83 -9.80 -5.86
N ARG A 2 -2.55 -10.05 -5.58
CA ARG A 2 -2.08 -10.71 -4.36
C ARG A 2 -0.91 -9.93 -3.76
N GLY A 3 -0.76 -9.97 -2.44
CA GLY A 3 0.35 -9.35 -1.70
C GLY A 3 0.23 -7.84 -1.50
N GLY A 4 1.24 -7.25 -0.86
CA GLY A 4 1.18 -5.86 -0.35
C GLY A 4 0.89 -4.79 -1.40
N ALA A 5 1.28 -4.99 -2.67
CA ALA A 5 0.96 -4.03 -3.73
C ALA A 5 -0.55 -3.80 -3.91
N CYS A 6 -1.39 -4.79 -3.62
CA CYS A 6 -2.85 -4.66 -3.74
C CYS A 6 -3.47 -3.89 -2.57
N GLU A 7 -2.82 -3.89 -1.41
CA GLU A 7 -3.22 -3.10 -0.24
C GLU A 7 -2.84 -1.62 -0.41
N MET A 8 -1.74 -1.37 -1.14
CA MET A 8 -1.26 -0.01 -1.42
C MET A 8 -2.14 0.71 -2.46
N VAL A 9 -2.70 -0.01 -3.43
CA VAL A 9 -3.46 0.58 -4.55
C VAL A 9 -4.96 0.58 -4.29
N GLU A 10 -5.58 1.76 -4.38
CA GLU A 10 -7.04 1.89 -4.48
C GLU A 10 -7.44 1.95 -5.95
N VAL A 11 -8.03 0.85 -6.43
CA VAL A 11 -8.39 0.65 -7.84
C VAL A 11 -9.26 1.79 -8.35
N GLY A 12 -8.82 2.42 -9.45
CA GLY A 12 -9.50 3.55 -10.09
C GLY A 12 -9.20 4.92 -9.46
N ARG A 13 -8.68 4.97 -8.21
CA ARG A 13 -8.31 6.23 -7.56
C ARG A 13 -6.81 6.50 -7.62
N THR A 14 -5.99 5.51 -7.28
CA THR A 14 -4.52 5.65 -7.19
C THR A 14 -3.78 4.74 -8.17
N GLY A 15 -4.49 3.87 -8.89
CA GLY A 15 -3.89 2.92 -9.83
C GLY A 15 -4.89 1.87 -10.31
N LEU A 16 -4.38 0.90 -11.07
CA LEU A 16 -5.07 -0.33 -11.43
C LEU A 16 -4.28 -1.52 -10.87
N VAL A 17 -4.97 -2.63 -10.62
CA VAL A 17 -4.35 -3.88 -10.16
C VAL A 17 -4.67 -4.96 -11.19
N ALA A 18 -3.62 -5.58 -11.72
CA ALA A 18 -3.74 -6.76 -12.58
C ALA A 18 -3.71 -8.06 -11.77
N ARG A 19 -4.30 -9.13 -12.29
CA ARG A 19 -4.25 -10.48 -11.72
C ARG A 19 -2.87 -11.10 -11.87
N ALA A 20 -2.35 -11.67 -10.78
CA ALA A 20 -1.02 -12.24 -10.76
C ALA A 20 -0.92 -13.46 -11.71
N GLY A 21 0.05 -13.42 -12.61
CA GLY A 21 0.27 -14.47 -13.62
C GLY A 21 -0.66 -14.39 -14.84
N ASP A 22 -1.63 -13.48 -14.85
CA ASP A 22 -2.51 -13.26 -16.00
C ASP A 22 -1.93 -12.16 -16.91
N VAL A 23 -1.22 -12.58 -17.95
CA VAL A 23 -0.61 -11.68 -18.94
C VAL A 23 -1.68 -10.92 -19.73
N THR A 24 -2.83 -11.54 -19.98
CA THR A 24 -3.92 -10.91 -20.75
C THR A 24 -4.51 -9.77 -19.94
N ASP A 25 -4.78 -10.00 -18.66
CA ASP A 25 -5.29 -8.96 -17.77
C ASP A 25 -4.30 -7.79 -17.61
N LEU A 26 -3.01 -8.08 -17.41
CA LEU A 26 -1.97 -7.04 -17.36
C LEU A 26 -1.95 -6.19 -18.64
N ARG A 27 -1.92 -6.83 -19.81
CA ARG A 27 -1.98 -6.14 -21.11
C ARG A 27 -3.21 -5.26 -21.19
N ASN A 28 -4.39 -5.78 -20.82
CA ASN A 28 -5.63 -5.04 -20.87
C ASN A 28 -5.59 -3.81 -19.95
N LYS A 29 -5.01 -3.91 -18.75
CA LYS A 29 -4.83 -2.77 -17.83
C LYS A 29 -3.88 -1.70 -18.36
N ILE A 30 -2.79 -2.09 -19.01
CA ILE A 30 -1.87 -1.14 -19.67
C ILE A 30 -2.62 -0.39 -20.79
N VAL A 31 -3.33 -1.13 -21.64
CA VAL A 31 -4.13 -0.54 -22.73
C VAL A 31 -5.21 0.38 -22.17
N GLU A 32 -5.90 -0.02 -21.10
CA GLU A 32 -6.90 0.81 -20.41
C GLU A 32 -6.31 2.16 -19.97
N MET A 33 -5.14 2.16 -19.32
CA MET A 33 -4.47 3.41 -18.92
C MET A 33 -4.08 4.30 -20.10
N LEU A 34 -3.65 3.72 -21.22
CA LEU A 34 -3.32 4.48 -22.44
C LEU A 34 -4.54 5.17 -23.07
N HIS A 35 -5.76 4.69 -22.78
CA HIS A 35 -6.99 5.30 -23.28
C HIS A 35 -7.61 6.28 -22.27
N PHE A 36 -7.08 6.40 -21.06
CA PHE A 36 -7.55 7.41 -20.12
C PHE A 36 -7.11 8.81 -20.57
N PRO A 37 -7.93 9.84 -20.33
CA PRO A 37 -7.51 11.22 -20.50
C PRO A 37 -6.27 11.52 -19.65
N ASP A 38 -5.37 12.36 -20.17
CA ASP A 38 -4.15 12.77 -19.45
C ASP A 38 -4.45 13.33 -18.05
N GLU A 39 -5.54 14.08 -17.91
CA GLU A 39 -5.98 14.63 -16.62
C GLU A 39 -6.35 13.52 -15.63
N THR A 40 -6.97 12.42 -16.09
CA THR A 40 -7.29 11.27 -15.25
C THR A 40 -6.01 10.60 -14.76
N ILE A 41 -5.02 10.42 -15.64
CA ILE A 41 -3.71 9.85 -15.27
C ILE A 41 -2.98 10.76 -14.28
N ALA A 42 -2.99 12.08 -14.51
CA ALA A 42 -2.37 13.04 -13.62
C ALA A 42 -3.04 13.05 -12.24
N GLN A 43 -4.38 13.03 -12.19
CA GLN A 43 -5.12 12.97 -10.93
C GLN A 43 -4.86 11.67 -10.17
N MET A 44 -4.77 10.54 -10.88
CA MET A 44 -4.44 9.24 -10.29
C MET A 44 -3.06 9.27 -9.63
N GLY A 45 -2.07 9.89 -10.29
CA GLY A 45 -0.73 10.10 -9.73
C GLY A 45 -0.73 10.99 -8.48
N ARG A 46 -1.48 12.11 -8.49
CA ARG A 46 -1.65 12.99 -7.33
C ARG A 46 -2.26 12.25 -6.14
N ASN A 47 -3.33 11.50 -6.38
CA ASN A 47 -4.01 10.69 -5.37
C ASN A 47 -3.08 9.62 -4.77
N ALA A 48 -2.26 8.97 -5.61
CA ALA A 48 -1.28 7.98 -5.15
C ALA A 48 -0.21 8.62 -4.27
N ARG A 49 0.29 9.80 -4.67
CA ARG A 49 1.28 10.57 -3.88
C ARG A 49 0.71 10.99 -2.53
N GLU A 50 -0.49 11.54 -2.51
CA GLU A 50 -1.18 11.95 -1.28
C GLU A 50 -1.34 10.77 -0.31
N LYS A 51 -1.75 9.60 -0.82
CA LYS A 51 -1.86 8.39 0.00
C LYS A 51 -0.50 8.00 0.61
N LEU A 52 0.56 8.04 -0.19
CA LEU A 52 1.92 7.74 0.28
C LEU A 52 2.34 8.66 1.43
N GLU A 53 2.04 9.96 1.35
CA GLU A 53 2.34 10.92 2.41
C GLU A 53 1.51 10.69 3.68
N LYS A 54 0.23 10.33 3.51
CA LYS A 54 -0.69 10.19 4.65
C LYS A 54 -0.58 8.87 5.39
N GLU A 55 -0.12 7.81 4.72
CA GLU A 55 -0.16 6.46 5.30
C GLU A 55 1.22 5.83 5.44
N PHE A 56 2.15 6.20 4.56
CA PHE A 56 3.44 5.52 4.42
C PHE A 56 4.64 6.45 4.58
N HIS A 57 4.43 7.70 5.00
CA HIS A 57 5.53 8.60 5.30
C HIS A 57 6.34 8.06 6.49
N PRO A 58 7.68 8.17 6.47
CA PRO A 58 8.54 7.77 7.58
C PRO A 58 8.06 8.25 8.96
N ASP A 59 7.62 9.50 9.06
CA ASP A 59 7.12 10.09 10.32
C ASP A 59 5.86 9.40 10.87
N ILE A 60 5.15 8.65 10.02
CA ILE A 60 3.94 7.90 10.38
C ILE A 60 4.29 6.44 10.67
N LEU A 61 5.14 5.83 9.84
CA LEU A 61 5.52 4.42 9.97
C LEU A 61 6.48 4.16 11.13
N TYR A 62 7.47 5.02 11.35
CA TYR A 62 8.49 4.80 12.39
C TYR A 62 7.88 4.72 13.79
N PRO A 63 6.99 5.64 14.23
CA PRO A 63 6.36 5.52 15.55
C PRO A 63 5.56 4.22 15.72
N ARG A 64 4.76 3.84 14.71
CA ARG A 64 3.98 2.58 14.73
C ARG A 64 4.87 1.35 14.84
N LEU A 65 6.01 1.36 14.15
CA LEU A 65 6.98 0.28 14.23
C LEU A 65 7.61 0.17 15.63
N LEU A 66 7.98 1.31 16.23
CA LEU A 66 8.53 1.35 17.58
C LEU A 66 7.51 0.89 18.62
N GLU A 67 6.25 1.32 18.50
CA GLU A 67 5.15 0.87 19.36
C GLU A 67 4.99 -0.66 19.31
N ALA A 68 5.07 -1.26 18.11
CA ALA A 68 5.00 -2.71 17.96
C ALA A 68 6.16 -3.43 18.67
N TYR A 69 7.38 -2.89 18.57
CA TYR A 69 8.53 -3.43 19.30
C TYR A 69 8.37 -3.29 20.82
N GLU A 70 7.91 -2.15 21.30
CA GLU A 70 7.67 -1.92 22.73
C GLU A 70 6.58 -2.84 23.29
N ALA A 71 5.49 -3.04 22.55
CA ALA A 71 4.44 -3.99 22.90
C ALA A 71 4.99 -5.42 22.99
N ALA A 72 5.79 -5.85 22.01
CA ALA A 72 6.42 -7.16 22.03
C ALA A 72 7.36 -7.35 23.24
N ARG A 73 8.16 -6.32 23.57
CA ARG A 73 9.04 -6.33 24.77
C ARG A 73 8.25 -6.45 26.06
N ARG A 74 7.12 -5.73 26.18
CA ARG A 74 6.24 -5.77 27.37
C ARG A 74 5.64 -7.16 27.57
N ILE A 75 5.03 -7.72 26.54
CA ILE A 75 4.47 -9.08 26.54
C ILE A 75 5.53 -10.12 26.94
N HIS A 76 6.74 -9.96 26.41
CA HIS A 76 7.84 -10.86 26.73
C HIS A 76 8.29 -10.76 28.21
N ALA A 77 8.36 -9.54 28.75
CA ALA A 77 8.72 -9.32 30.16
C ALA A 77 7.67 -9.89 31.11
N GLU A 78 6.38 -9.69 30.84
CA GLU A 78 5.26 -10.24 31.61
C GLU A 78 5.31 -11.78 31.67
N ARG A 79 5.61 -12.44 30.54
CA ARG A 79 5.78 -13.91 30.47
C ARG A 79 7.01 -14.44 31.20
N ARG A 80 8.00 -13.59 31.48
CA ARG A 80 9.21 -13.97 32.25
C ARG A 80 9.11 -13.64 33.73
N GLY A 81 8.36 -12.60 34.11
CA GLY A 81 8.12 -12.22 35.51
C GLY A 81 7.00 -13.01 36.19
N GLY A 82 6.16 -13.73 35.44
CA GLY A 82 5.14 -14.64 35.97
C GLY A 82 5.59 -16.09 36.19
N ARG A 83 6.90 -16.36 36.25
CA ARG A 83 7.49 -17.65 36.62
C ARG A 83 8.27 -17.55 37.92
#